data_AF-J9VNJ2-F1
#
_entry.id   AF-J9VNJ2-F1
#
_cell.length_a   1.000
_cell.length_b   1.000
_cell.length_c   1.000
_cell.angle_alpha   90.00
_cell.angle_beta   90.00
_cell.angle_gamma   90.00
#
_symmetry.space_group_name_H-M   'P 1'
#
loop_
_entity.id
_entity.type
_entity.pdbx_description
1 polymer ?
#
loop_
_entity_poly.entity_id
_entity_poly.type
_entity_poly.pdbx_seq_one_letter_code
_entity_poly.pdbx_strand_id
1 'polypeptide(L)'
;MLPLPSSTQLKPKPSPPPRRRFLFLLPFVAASTYLLYLVLHYCSSIPPHHRYNTALHYTPPWLHPAIGHLVPHPGGPSGPPRIIPGLRSARPMEEWDVPLLTNPSYAPDPSDTSNAILTSPALLMLHIFSTPTPESRARRSLIRSTASPLLSIPPQYRHLVELKFILGRPTPIVGSSSASPLWNETEEQMVDAEDKMYGDLVRLEGLEDGENLNKGKTWEWIRWVGTRERVGWWVMKCDDDTLPILPNLLPILLANRPTIPSYFGTSLGHWTGYHFYFEGMMYGFSWPVIKTLATAPVPAYERNTQRNEDAFMGELMFSLPFLHTPSSGCLPEGETVMFPRPAGAERNDIEDKDDSKNEKQIVDNTNYALPPPNPDPCTGLFRLDLGRRLGDYDHAQGQGLVTGNMEDIVGLHGLKNDEDYVKVYNQFRTQLEEGRKWEWAVPDALRV
;
A
#
# COMPACT_ATOMS: atom_id res chain seq x y z
N MET A 1 71.54 54.99 -41.54
CA MET A 1 70.25 55.60 -41.96
C MET A 1 69.68 54.77 -43.10
N LEU A 2 68.35 54.56 -43.08
CA LEU A 2 67.49 53.80 -44.03
C LEU A 2 67.49 52.25 -43.88
N PRO A 3 66.38 51.56 -44.24
CA PRO A 3 65.03 51.64 -43.65
C PRO A 3 64.45 50.24 -43.30
N LEU A 4 63.34 50.23 -42.55
CA LEU A 4 62.58 49.04 -42.12
C LEU A 4 62.01 48.21 -43.29
N PRO A 5 61.95 46.86 -43.19
CA PRO A 5 61.03 46.04 -43.95
C PRO A 5 59.77 45.68 -43.18
N SER A 6 58.71 45.61 -43.97
CA SER A 6 57.29 45.48 -43.67
C SER A 6 56.85 44.14 -43.04
N SER A 7 55.84 44.27 -42.19
CA SER A 7 54.94 43.25 -41.66
C SER A 7 54.51 42.19 -42.69
N THR A 8 54.86 40.93 -42.45
CA THR A 8 54.22 39.75 -43.04
C THR A 8 53.16 39.19 -42.09
N GLN A 9 51.89 39.38 -42.45
CA GLN A 9 50.75 38.78 -41.76
C GLN A 9 50.76 37.25 -41.92
N LEU A 10 50.75 36.53 -40.79
CA LEU A 10 50.49 35.09 -40.73
C LEU A 10 48.99 34.83 -40.97
N LYS A 11 48.65 34.10 -42.03
CA LYS A 11 47.28 33.66 -42.35
C LYS A 11 46.71 32.74 -41.25
N PRO A 12 45.45 32.91 -40.84
CA PRO A 12 44.80 32.00 -39.89
C PRO A 12 44.51 30.64 -40.55
N LYS A 13 44.76 29.57 -39.80
CA LYS A 13 44.46 28.17 -40.19
C LYS A 13 42.95 28.02 -40.40
N PRO A 14 42.47 27.43 -41.51
CA PRO A 14 41.05 27.25 -41.74
C PRO A 14 40.45 26.28 -40.71
N SER A 15 39.38 26.70 -40.05
CA SER A 15 38.56 25.84 -39.18
C SER A 15 37.92 24.71 -40.00
N PRO A 16 37.86 23.47 -39.48
CA PRO A 16 37.24 22.37 -40.18
C PRO A 16 35.76 22.65 -40.47
N PRO A 17 35.23 22.22 -41.63
CA PRO A 17 33.87 22.56 -42.06
C PRO A 17 32.80 21.97 -41.11
N PRO A 18 31.70 22.69 -40.85
CA PRO A 18 30.67 22.32 -39.87
C PRO A 18 29.94 20.99 -40.20
N ARG A 19 30.10 20.47 -41.42
CA ARG A 19 29.44 19.23 -41.89
C ARG A 19 29.90 17.96 -41.15
N ARG A 20 31.10 17.92 -40.57
CA ARG A 20 31.54 16.73 -39.82
C ARG A 20 30.81 16.59 -38.48
N ARG A 21 30.39 17.68 -37.82
CA ARG A 21 29.72 17.61 -36.51
C ARG A 21 28.28 17.08 -36.59
N PHE A 22 27.57 17.30 -37.69
CA PHE A 22 26.20 16.81 -37.89
C PHE A 22 26.10 15.29 -38.11
N LEU A 23 27.08 14.70 -38.79
CA LEU A 23 27.12 13.25 -39.02
C LEU A 23 27.42 12.45 -37.74
N PHE A 24 28.11 13.04 -36.76
CA PHE A 24 28.35 12.40 -35.46
C PHE A 24 27.12 12.41 -34.54
N LEU A 25 26.15 13.31 -34.74
CA LEU A 25 24.94 13.41 -33.91
C LEU A 25 23.79 12.52 -34.40
N LEU A 26 23.75 12.20 -35.70
CA LEU A 26 22.75 11.30 -36.30
C LEU A 26 22.60 9.93 -35.59
N PRO A 27 23.67 9.20 -35.24
CA PRO A 27 23.52 7.94 -34.51
C PRO A 27 22.99 8.14 -33.08
N PHE A 28 23.30 9.26 -32.42
CA PHE A 28 22.73 9.57 -31.10
C PHE A 28 21.24 9.92 -31.20
N VAL A 29 20.85 10.72 -32.21
CA VAL A 29 19.44 11.04 -32.45
C VAL A 29 18.66 9.78 -32.81
N ALA A 30 19.19 8.92 -33.68
CA ALA A 30 18.57 7.65 -34.04
C ALA A 30 18.49 6.67 -32.84
N ALA A 31 19.54 6.61 -32.02
CA ALA A 31 19.53 5.81 -30.79
C ALA A 31 18.52 6.36 -29.78
N SER A 32 18.45 7.68 -29.59
CA SER A 32 17.48 8.32 -28.70
C SER A 32 16.04 8.16 -29.18
N THR A 33 15.77 8.27 -30.48
CA THR A 33 14.43 8.03 -31.04
C THR A 33 14.06 6.57 -31.00
N TYR A 34 15.00 5.65 -31.22
CA TYR A 34 14.77 4.21 -31.07
C TYR A 34 14.55 3.82 -29.61
N LEU A 35 15.32 4.37 -28.67
CA LEU A 35 15.12 4.18 -27.24
C LEU A 35 13.76 4.74 -26.80
N LEU A 36 13.40 5.94 -27.27
CA LEU A 36 12.10 6.54 -27.02
C LEU A 36 10.98 5.70 -27.66
N TYR A 37 11.16 5.16 -28.86
CA TYR A 37 10.22 4.24 -29.50
C TYR A 37 10.05 2.96 -28.70
N LEU A 38 11.13 2.32 -28.25
CA LEU A 38 11.08 1.13 -27.41
C LEU A 38 10.39 1.42 -26.08
N VAL A 39 10.70 2.55 -25.45
CA VAL A 39 10.02 3.00 -24.23
C VAL A 39 8.54 3.24 -24.48
N LEU A 40 8.16 3.97 -25.53
CA LEU A 40 6.76 4.25 -25.87
C LEU A 40 6.00 2.98 -26.27
N HIS A 41 6.65 2.06 -26.98
CA HIS A 41 6.07 0.77 -27.37
C HIS A 41 5.88 -0.15 -26.17
N TYR A 42 6.88 -0.26 -25.30
CA TYR A 42 6.77 -0.95 -24.00
C TYR A 42 5.70 -0.32 -23.11
N CYS A 43 5.60 1.02 -23.11
CA CYS A 43 4.54 1.72 -22.40
C CYS A 43 3.15 1.49 -23.02
N SER A 44 3.04 1.23 -24.32
CA SER A 44 1.74 1.05 -24.99
C SER A 44 0.98 -0.21 -24.58
N SER A 45 1.69 -1.25 -24.10
CA SER A 45 1.10 -2.47 -23.55
C SER A 45 0.70 -2.34 -22.07
N ILE A 46 1.06 -1.24 -21.40
CA ILE A 46 0.78 -1.00 -19.99
C ILE A 46 -0.54 -0.21 -19.84
N PRO A 47 -1.44 -0.60 -18.91
CA PRO A 47 -2.65 0.16 -18.62
C PRO A 47 -2.37 1.66 -18.44
N PRO A 48 -3.23 2.57 -18.93
CA PRO A 48 -2.98 4.02 -18.88
C PRO A 48 -2.64 4.56 -17.48
N HIS A 49 -3.28 4.02 -16.43
CA HIS A 49 -3.05 4.46 -15.06
C HIS A 49 -1.70 3.97 -14.52
N HIS A 50 -1.30 2.73 -14.80
CA HIS A 50 0.05 2.23 -14.45
C HIS A 50 1.15 3.06 -15.11
N ARG A 51 0.96 3.50 -16.36
CA ARG A 51 1.90 4.42 -17.03
C ARG A 51 1.98 5.77 -16.30
N TYR A 52 0.84 6.32 -15.93
CA TYR A 52 0.77 7.59 -15.20
C TYR A 52 1.48 7.50 -13.84
N ASN A 53 1.19 6.47 -13.06
CA ASN A 53 1.81 6.24 -11.75
C ASN A 53 3.32 5.98 -11.87
N THR A 54 3.74 5.22 -12.89
CA THR A 54 5.16 5.02 -13.18
C THR A 54 5.84 6.35 -13.50
N ALA A 55 5.21 7.22 -14.30
CA ALA A 55 5.76 8.54 -14.58
C ALA A 55 5.90 9.39 -13.31
N LEU A 56 4.92 9.36 -12.41
CA LEU A 56 5.01 10.04 -11.11
C LEU A 56 6.11 9.46 -10.21
N HIS A 57 6.21 8.14 -10.12
CA HIS A 57 7.18 7.45 -9.28
C HIS A 57 8.63 7.80 -9.64
N TYR A 58 8.93 7.96 -10.94
CA TYR A 58 10.27 8.29 -11.44
C TYR A 58 10.54 9.79 -11.58
N THR A 59 9.60 10.65 -11.22
CA THR A 59 9.76 12.09 -11.32
C THR A 59 9.75 12.75 -9.93
N PRO A 60 10.59 13.77 -9.71
CA PRO A 60 10.54 14.57 -8.49
C PRO A 60 9.15 15.18 -8.26
N PRO A 61 8.66 15.29 -7.00
CA PRO A 61 7.33 15.82 -6.69
C PRO A 61 7.02 17.20 -7.30
N TRP A 62 8.01 18.09 -7.39
CA TRP A 62 7.84 19.42 -7.98
C TRP A 62 7.54 19.40 -9.49
N LEU A 63 7.75 18.27 -10.17
CA LEU A 63 7.38 18.07 -11.58
C LEU A 63 6.01 17.39 -11.75
N HIS A 64 5.41 16.82 -10.70
CA HIS A 64 4.15 16.07 -10.80
C HIS A 64 3.01 16.88 -11.45
N PRO A 65 2.81 18.18 -11.15
CA PRO A 65 1.80 18.98 -11.84
C PRO A 65 2.02 19.06 -13.35
N ALA A 66 3.28 19.12 -13.80
CA ALA A 66 3.62 19.16 -15.22
C ALA A 66 3.45 17.79 -15.91
N ILE A 67 3.74 16.69 -15.20
CA ILE A 67 3.51 15.33 -15.71
C ILE A 67 2.03 15.09 -16.01
N GLY A 68 1.12 15.66 -15.20
CA GLY A 68 -0.32 15.67 -15.43
C GLY A 68 -0.75 16.22 -16.80
N HIS A 69 0.06 17.08 -17.42
CA HIS A 69 -0.19 17.64 -18.75
C HIS A 69 0.45 16.82 -19.88
N LEU A 70 1.53 16.09 -19.60
CA LEU A 70 2.32 15.35 -20.59
C LEU A 70 1.87 13.90 -20.75
N VAL A 71 1.43 13.28 -19.65
CA VAL A 71 0.95 11.91 -19.62
C VAL A 71 -0.56 11.97 -19.37
N PRO A 72 -1.40 11.40 -20.26
CA PRO A 72 -2.84 11.40 -20.06
C PRO A 72 -3.19 10.80 -18.69
N HIS A 73 -3.82 11.61 -17.83
CA HIS A 73 -4.37 11.18 -16.56
C HIS A 73 -5.71 10.47 -16.84
N PRO A 74 -5.83 9.15 -16.64
CA PRO A 74 -7.03 8.42 -17.02
C PRO A 74 -8.22 8.64 -16.07
N GLY A 75 -7.97 9.02 -14.82
CA GLY A 75 -8.99 9.53 -13.91
C GLY A 75 -9.39 10.98 -14.25
N GLY A 76 -10.50 11.46 -13.70
CA GLY A 76 -10.69 12.91 -13.56
C GLY A 76 -9.87 13.43 -12.36
N PRO A 77 -9.71 14.76 -12.20
CA PRO A 77 -9.19 15.30 -10.95
C PRO A 77 -10.10 14.85 -9.80
N SER A 78 -9.50 14.28 -8.75
CA SER A 78 -10.25 13.91 -7.55
C SER A 78 -10.53 15.17 -6.73
N GLY A 79 -11.79 15.39 -6.37
CA GLY A 79 -12.17 16.41 -5.40
C GLY A 79 -11.63 16.10 -3.99
N PRO A 80 -11.84 17.00 -3.02
CA PRO A 80 -11.38 16.78 -1.65
C PRO A 80 -11.92 15.48 -1.07
N PRO A 81 -11.12 14.73 -0.29
CA PRO A 81 -11.56 13.49 0.35
C PRO A 81 -12.67 13.80 1.36
N ARG A 82 -13.60 12.86 1.51
CA ARG A 82 -14.61 12.96 2.56
C ARG A 82 -13.93 12.71 3.90
N ILE A 83 -13.94 13.71 4.78
CA ILE A 83 -13.39 13.57 6.12
C ILE A 83 -14.37 12.82 7.01
N ILE A 84 -13.92 11.71 7.61
CA ILE A 84 -14.70 10.94 8.58
C ILE A 84 -14.54 11.59 9.97
N PRO A 85 -15.60 12.22 10.54
CA PRO A 85 -15.45 13.01 11.77
C PRO A 85 -14.94 12.18 12.95
N GLY A 86 -15.46 10.96 13.12
CA GLY A 86 -15.05 10.07 14.21
C GLY A 86 -13.58 9.66 14.13
N LEU A 87 -13.02 9.54 12.92
CA LEU A 87 -11.59 9.26 12.76
C LEU A 87 -10.75 10.52 12.98
N ARG A 88 -11.20 11.68 12.50
CA ARG A 88 -10.49 12.95 12.70
C ARG A 88 -10.38 13.33 14.18
N SER A 89 -11.41 13.04 14.96
CA SER A 89 -11.44 13.31 16.40
C SER A 89 -10.85 12.18 17.25
N ALA A 90 -10.27 11.14 16.64
CA ALA A 90 -9.67 10.04 17.38
C ALA A 90 -8.37 10.49 18.08
N ARG A 91 -7.86 9.63 18.95
CA ARG A 91 -6.58 9.86 19.63
C ARG A 91 -5.44 10.00 18.59
N PRO A 92 -4.64 11.07 18.62
CA PRO A 92 -3.53 11.26 17.70
C PRO A 92 -2.52 10.12 17.70
N MET A 93 -1.92 9.87 16.53
CA MET A 93 -0.98 8.76 16.34
C MET A 93 0.24 8.88 17.25
N GLU A 94 0.73 10.11 17.49
CA GLU A 94 1.92 10.37 18.32
C GLU A 94 1.73 10.04 19.81
N GLU A 95 0.50 9.80 20.26
CA GLU A 95 0.22 9.39 21.64
C GLU A 95 0.24 7.87 21.87
N TRP A 96 0.34 7.07 20.80
CA TRP A 96 0.39 5.62 20.92
C TRP A 96 1.82 5.14 21.07
N ASP A 97 2.08 4.47 22.19
CA ASP A 97 3.37 3.82 22.41
C ASP A 97 3.58 2.67 21.42
N VAL A 98 4.81 2.57 20.94
CA VAL A 98 5.28 1.41 20.18
C VAL A 98 5.82 0.38 21.18
N PRO A 99 5.37 -0.88 21.11
CA PRO A 99 5.81 -1.90 22.05
C PRO A 99 7.30 -2.21 21.89
N LEU A 100 7.99 -2.53 22.97
CA LEU A 100 9.37 -3.04 22.90
C LEU A 100 9.33 -4.51 22.48
N LEU A 101 10.16 -4.90 21.52
CA LEU A 101 10.32 -6.32 21.18
C LEU A 101 11.02 -7.03 22.33
N THR A 102 10.54 -8.23 22.67
CA THR A 102 11.05 -9.06 23.76
C THR A 102 11.22 -10.50 23.29
N ASN A 103 11.91 -11.29 24.10
CA ASN A 103 11.87 -12.75 23.99
C ASN A 103 10.43 -13.29 24.02
N PRO A 104 10.19 -14.47 23.45
CA PRO A 104 8.86 -15.08 23.41
C PRO A 104 8.30 -15.24 24.82
N SER A 105 7.06 -14.78 25.01
CA SER A 105 6.31 -14.88 26.26
C SER A 105 4.94 -15.43 25.97
N TYR A 106 4.44 -16.30 26.85
CA TYR A 106 3.20 -17.02 26.66
C TYR A 106 2.26 -16.81 27.85
N ALA A 107 0.97 -16.63 27.56
CA ALA A 107 -0.11 -16.59 28.56
C ALA A 107 -1.08 -17.75 28.33
N PRO A 108 -1.82 -18.21 29.36
CA PRO A 108 -2.89 -19.19 29.15
C PRO A 108 -3.93 -18.68 28.16
N ASP A 109 -4.39 -19.54 27.25
CA ASP A 109 -5.52 -19.21 26.36
C ASP A 109 -6.80 -19.05 27.19
N PRO A 110 -7.52 -17.92 27.11
CA PRO A 110 -8.79 -17.73 27.81
C PRO A 110 -9.88 -18.73 27.41
N SER A 111 -9.82 -19.25 26.18
CA SER A 111 -10.81 -20.18 25.62
C SER A 111 -10.47 -21.65 25.89
N ASP A 112 -9.18 -21.96 26.05
CA ASP A 112 -8.70 -23.30 26.37
C ASP A 112 -7.42 -23.23 27.21
N THR A 113 -7.59 -23.20 28.53
CA THR A 113 -6.48 -23.09 29.49
C THR A 113 -5.41 -24.20 29.40
N SER A 114 -5.65 -25.26 28.61
CA SER A 114 -4.63 -26.29 28.32
C SER A 114 -3.57 -25.83 27.32
N ASN A 115 -3.84 -24.75 26.58
CA ASN A 115 -2.95 -24.15 25.59
C ASN A 115 -2.43 -22.79 26.05
N ALA A 116 -1.23 -22.44 25.58
CA ALA A 116 -0.62 -21.15 25.84
C ALA A 116 -0.51 -20.34 24.54
N ILE A 117 -0.96 -19.09 24.58
CA ILE A 117 -0.91 -18.16 23.47
C ILE A 117 0.33 -17.28 23.58
N LEU A 118 0.99 -17.04 22.45
CA LEU A 118 2.14 -16.13 22.37
C LEU A 118 1.65 -14.68 22.53
N THR A 119 2.14 -13.98 23.55
CA THR A 119 1.75 -12.60 23.87
C THR A 119 2.87 -11.58 23.63
N SER A 120 4.11 -12.03 23.47
CA SER A 120 5.24 -11.15 23.18
C SER A 120 5.02 -10.34 21.90
N PRO A 121 5.47 -9.08 21.86
CA PRO A 121 5.30 -8.22 20.69
C PRO A 121 5.92 -8.79 19.42
N ALA A 122 5.23 -8.61 18.30
CA ALA A 122 5.73 -9.00 16.97
C ALA A 122 6.42 -7.83 16.27
N LEU A 123 7.48 -8.11 15.52
CA LEU A 123 8.04 -7.15 14.56
C LEU A 123 7.07 -6.97 13.39
N LEU A 124 6.51 -8.06 12.86
CA LEU A 124 5.55 -8.04 11.76
C LEU A 124 4.35 -8.93 12.07
N MET A 125 3.15 -8.38 11.94
CA MET A 125 1.90 -9.13 11.91
C MET A 125 1.44 -9.23 10.46
N LEU A 126 1.74 -10.36 9.83
CA LEU A 126 1.35 -10.66 8.46
C LEU A 126 0.01 -11.39 8.45
N HIS A 127 -1.01 -10.72 7.95
CA HIS A 127 -2.38 -11.21 7.92
C HIS A 127 -2.81 -11.42 6.47
N ILE A 128 -3.07 -12.69 6.12
CA ILE A 128 -3.45 -13.09 4.76
C ILE A 128 -4.97 -13.13 4.67
N PHE A 129 -5.54 -12.27 3.84
CA PHE A 129 -6.96 -12.27 3.57
C PHE A 129 -7.31 -13.46 2.68
N SER A 130 -8.31 -14.23 3.11
CA SER A 130 -8.76 -15.44 2.42
C SER A 130 -10.27 -15.59 2.61
N THR A 131 -10.86 -16.59 1.95
CA THR A 131 -12.32 -16.87 2.00
C THR A 131 -12.58 -18.26 2.55
N PRO A 132 -13.80 -18.60 3.00
CA PRO A 132 -14.08 -19.93 3.56
C PRO A 132 -14.04 -21.07 2.54
N THR A 133 -14.01 -20.78 1.23
CA THR A 133 -14.26 -21.77 0.16
C THR A 133 -13.21 -22.90 0.15
N PRO A 134 -13.54 -24.05 -0.47
CA PRO A 134 -12.60 -25.16 -0.62
C PRO A 134 -11.29 -24.76 -1.31
N GLU A 135 -11.35 -23.89 -2.33
CA GLU A 135 -10.18 -23.42 -3.07
C GLU A 135 -9.27 -22.56 -2.19
N SER A 136 -9.85 -21.57 -1.48
CA SER A 136 -9.09 -20.76 -0.52
C SER A 136 -8.54 -21.62 0.63
N ARG A 137 -9.26 -22.65 1.10
CA ARG A 137 -8.74 -23.58 2.11
C ARG A 137 -7.55 -24.38 1.59
N ALA A 138 -7.62 -24.87 0.36
CA ALA A 138 -6.49 -25.55 -0.29
C ALA A 138 -5.28 -24.60 -0.39
N ARG A 139 -5.51 -23.34 -0.79
CA ARG A 139 -4.48 -22.29 -0.82
C ARG A 139 -3.85 -22.04 0.55
N ARG A 140 -4.64 -21.92 1.61
CA ARG A 140 -4.11 -21.78 2.98
C ARG A 140 -3.26 -22.99 3.39
N SER A 141 -3.72 -24.21 3.09
CA SER A 141 -2.96 -25.44 3.33
C SER A 141 -1.63 -25.46 2.58
N LEU A 142 -1.63 -25.02 1.31
CA LEU A 142 -0.42 -24.87 0.51
C LEU A 142 0.56 -23.86 1.11
N ILE A 143 0.06 -22.69 1.52
CA ILE A 143 0.85 -21.66 2.19
C ILE A 143 1.43 -22.21 3.49
N ARG A 144 0.68 -22.93 4.32
CA ARG A 144 1.20 -23.53 5.57
C ARG A 144 2.30 -24.56 5.31
N SER A 145 2.09 -25.47 4.36
CA SER A 145 2.90 -26.67 4.20
C SER A 145 4.13 -26.48 3.31
N THR A 146 3.99 -25.71 2.23
CA THR A 146 4.97 -25.68 1.13
C THR A 146 5.61 -24.32 0.99
N ALA A 147 4.80 -23.27 0.99
CA ALA A 147 5.23 -21.91 0.63
C ALA A 147 5.06 -20.91 1.79
N SER A 148 5.27 -21.36 3.03
CA SER A 148 5.05 -20.50 4.20
C SER A 148 6.10 -19.40 4.25
N PRO A 149 5.70 -18.12 4.40
CA PRO A 149 6.63 -17.02 4.62
C PRO A 149 7.55 -17.28 5.83
N LEU A 150 7.08 -18.02 6.85
CA LEU A 150 7.84 -18.34 8.05
C LEU A 150 9.01 -19.32 7.81
N LEU A 151 9.03 -20.03 6.67
CA LEU A 151 10.17 -20.88 6.30
C LEU A 151 11.43 -20.06 6.00
N SER A 152 11.27 -18.79 5.63
CA SER A 152 12.37 -17.84 5.46
C SER A 152 12.87 -17.23 6.77
N ILE A 153 12.23 -17.53 7.91
CA ILE A 153 12.56 -16.97 9.22
C ILE A 153 13.22 -18.06 10.08
N PRO A 154 14.42 -17.79 10.65
CA PRO A 154 15.08 -18.76 11.52
C PRO A 154 14.17 -19.13 12.72
N PRO A 155 14.09 -20.41 13.13
CA PRO A 155 13.10 -20.88 14.11
C PRO A 155 13.03 -20.07 15.40
N GLN A 156 14.17 -19.66 15.94
CA GLN A 156 14.27 -18.89 17.19
C GLN A 156 13.69 -17.47 17.08
N TYR A 157 13.55 -16.92 15.87
CA TYR A 157 13.00 -15.58 15.63
C TYR A 157 11.57 -15.60 15.06
N ARG A 158 10.97 -16.78 14.83
CA ARG A 158 9.59 -16.88 14.31
C ARG A 158 8.56 -16.22 15.22
N HIS A 159 8.84 -16.10 16.52
CA HIS A 159 7.98 -15.37 17.46
C HIS A 159 7.83 -13.87 17.12
N LEU A 160 8.75 -13.29 16.34
CA LEU A 160 8.69 -11.89 15.88
C LEU A 160 7.79 -11.71 14.64
N VAL A 161 7.35 -12.80 14.00
CA VAL A 161 6.46 -12.74 12.84
C VAL A 161 5.19 -13.51 13.15
N GLU A 162 4.06 -12.82 13.17
CA GLU A 162 2.75 -13.47 13.21
C GLU A 162 2.28 -13.75 11.78
N LEU A 163 1.75 -14.95 11.56
CA LEU A 163 1.05 -15.33 10.35
C LEU A 163 -0.36 -15.79 10.74
N LYS A 164 -1.39 -15.10 10.24
CA LYS A 164 -2.80 -15.50 10.41
C LYS A 164 -3.59 -15.32 9.14
N PHE A 165 -4.63 -16.12 8.97
CA PHE A 165 -5.58 -16.01 7.85
C PHE A 165 -6.86 -15.34 8.31
N ILE A 166 -7.31 -14.33 7.55
CA ILE A 166 -8.44 -13.48 7.93
C ILE A 166 -9.66 -13.83 7.08
N LEU A 167 -10.71 -14.32 7.74
CA LEU A 167 -11.99 -14.69 7.16
C LEU A 167 -13.07 -13.80 7.79
N GLY A 168 -14.00 -13.33 6.96
CA GLY A 168 -15.21 -12.64 7.38
C GLY A 168 -16.32 -13.64 7.64
N ARG A 169 -16.85 -13.66 8.87
CA ARG A 169 -18.02 -14.50 9.18
C ARG A 169 -19.29 -13.70 8.90
N PRO A 170 -20.25 -14.24 8.12
CA PRO A 170 -21.56 -13.61 8.00
C PRO A 170 -22.29 -13.60 9.33
N THR A 171 -22.83 -12.45 9.69
CA THR A 171 -23.76 -12.36 10.81
C THR A 171 -25.01 -13.17 10.44
N PRO A 172 -25.50 -14.10 11.27
CA PRO A 172 -26.78 -14.75 11.04
C PRO A 172 -27.90 -13.71 11.21
N ILE A 173 -28.33 -13.08 10.12
CA ILE A 173 -29.46 -12.13 10.17
C ILE A 173 -30.73 -12.95 10.39
N VAL A 174 -31.32 -12.84 11.59
CA VAL A 174 -32.63 -13.43 11.89
C VAL A 174 -33.67 -12.84 10.91
N GLY A 175 -34.18 -13.68 10.01
CA GLY A 175 -35.24 -13.31 9.07
C GLY A 175 -34.80 -12.76 7.71
N SER A 176 -33.50 -12.68 7.41
CA SER A 176 -33.02 -12.40 6.04
C SER A 176 -32.52 -13.68 5.37
N SER A 177 -33.02 -13.96 4.17
CA SER A 177 -32.59 -15.06 3.31
C SER A 177 -31.25 -14.80 2.62
N SER A 178 -30.57 -13.68 2.90
CA SER A 178 -29.26 -13.36 2.34
C SER A 178 -28.14 -14.10 3.08
N ALA A 179 -28.12 -15.43 2.99
CA ALA A 179 -26.91 -16.19 3.28
C ALA A 179 -25.80 -15.68 2.34
N SER A 180 -24.61 -15.37 2.87
CA SER A 180 -23.45 -15.12 2.02
C SER A 180 -23.28 -16.35 1.11
N PRO A 181 -23.17 -16.19 -0.22
CA PRO A 181 -23.09 -17.33 -1.15
C PRO A 181 -21.84 -18.18 -0.91
N LEU A 182 -20.84 -17.64 -0.22
CA LEU A 182 -19.58 -18.31 0.09
C LEU A 182 -19.63 -19.13 1.39
N TRP A 183 -20.67 -18.95 2.21
CA TRP A 183 -20.68 -19.47 3.57
C TRP A 183 -21.95 -20.29 3.84
N ASN A 184 -21.80 -21.62 3.89
CA ASN A 184 -22.86 -22.56 4.25
C ASN A 184 -22.45 -23.39 5.49
N GLU A 185 -23.33 -24.25 5.98
CA GLU A 185 -23.07 -25.08 7.16
C GLU A 185 -21.86 -26.04 6.98
N THR A 186 -21.65 -26.54 5.76
CA THR A 186 -20.48 -27.38 5.46
C THR A 186 -19.18 -26.57 5.54
N GLU A 187 -19.18 -25.35 4.97
CA GLU A 187 -18.00 -24.48 5.06
C GLU A 187 -17.73 -24.05 6.50
N GLU A 188 -18.77 -23.76 7.28
CA GLU A 188 -18.66 -23.48 8.72
C GLU A 188 -17.96 -24.62 9.46
N GLN A 189 -18.46 -25.86 9.31
CA GLN A 189 -17.89 -27.03 9.99
C GLN A 189 -16.43 -27.29 9.60
N MET A 190 -16.10 -27.06 8.33
CA MET A 190 -14.75 -27.26 7.84
C MET A 190 -13.79 -26.17 8.29
N VAL A 191 -14.25 -24.91 8.36
CA VAL A 191 -13.47 -23.80 8.95
C VAL A 191 -13.25 -24.04 10.44
N ASP A 192 -14.25 -24.52 11.18
CA ASP A 192 -14.11 -24.87 12.60
C ASP A 192 -13.08 -25.99 12.81
N ALA A 193 -13.11 -27.01 11.96
CA ALA A 193 -12.13 -28.10 12.00
C ALA A 193 -10.71 -27.60 11.67
N GLU A 194 -10.58 -26.71 10.69
CA GLU A 194 -9.31 -26.07 10.32
C GLU A 194 -8.76 -25.20 11.46
N ASP A 195 -9.60 -24.35 12.07
CA ASP A 195 -9.19 -23.47 13.18
C ASP A 195 -8.74 -24.29 14.39
N LYS A 196 -9.49 -25.35 14.74
CA LYS A 196 -9.10 -26.27 15.82
C LYS A 196 -7.78 -26.98 15.54
N MET A 197 -7.45 -27.22 14.27
CA MET A 197 -6.23 -27.92 13.88
C MET A 197 -5.00 -27.01 13.88
N TYR A 198 -5.15 -25.76 13.44
CA TYR A 198 -4.01 -24.86 13.17
C TYR A 198 -3.93 -23.63 14.08
N GLY A 199 -5.05 -23.15 14.64
CA GLY A 199 -5.11 -21.96 15.52
C GLY A 199 -4.67 -20.64 14.87
N ASP A 200 -4.61 -20.61 13.54
CA ASP A 200 -4.11 -19.49 12.75
C ASP A 200 -5.20 -18.77 11.95
N LEU A 201 -6.48 -19.14 12.14
CA LEU A 201 -7.60 -18.43 11.56
C LEU A 201 -8.05 -17.27 12.46
N VAL A 202 -8.55 -16.23 11.83
CA VAL A 202 -9.24 -15.11 12.46
C VAL A 202 -10.57 -14.97 11.78
N ARG A 203 -11.63 -15.12 12.57
CA ARG A 203 -13.01 -15.01 12.12
C ARG A 203 -13.53 -13.66 12.57
N LEU A 204 -13.67 -12.74 11.62
CA LEU A 204 -14.16 -11.40 11.90
C LEU A 204 -15.66 -11.45 12.10
N GLU A 205 -16.07 -11.17 13.33
CA GLU A 205 -17.46 -11.04 13.75
C GLU A 205 -17.87 -9.56 13.59
N GLY A 206 -19.07 -9.28 13.07
CA GLY A 206 -19.57 -7.90 12.92
C GLY A 206 -19.62 -7.35 11.49
N LEU A 207 -19.47 -8.22 10.49
CA LEU A 207 -19.68 -7.88 9.09
C LEU A 207 -21.16 -8.00 8.73
N GLU A 208 -21.78 -6.89 8.30
CA GLU A 208 -23.21 -6.84 7.94
C GLU A 208 -23.55 -7.79 6.79
N ASP A 209 -22.69 -7.87 5.78
CA ASP A 209 -22.85 -8.74 4.60
C ASP A 209 -21.87 -9.93 4.57
N GLY A 210 -21.23 -10.23 5.71
CA GLY A 210 -20.26 -11.31 5.84
C GLY A 210 -18.97 -11.13 5.05
N GLU A 211 -18.48 -12.19 4.42
CA GLU A 211 -17.24 -12.24 3.65
C GLU A 211 -17.29 -11.29 2.42
N ASN A 212 -16.98 -10.02 2.64
CA ASN A 212 -16.94 -9.00 1.60
C ASN A 212 -15.88 -7.94 1.90
N LEU A 213 -14.80 -7.96 1.11
CA LEU A 213 -13.69 -7.01 1.22
C LEU A 213 -14.16 -5.55 1.10
N ASN A 214 -15.07 -5.29 0.16
CA ASN A 214 -15.57 -3.96 -0.17
C ASN A 214 -16.66 -3.44 0.79
N LYS A 215 -17.03 -4.23 1.82
CA LYS A 215 -18.02 -3.86 2.84
C LYS A 215 -17.52 -4.18 4.25
N GLY A 216 -16.48 -3.48 4.67
CA GLY A 216 -16.08 -3.42 6.08
C GLY A 216 -15.09 -4.48 6.56
N LYS A 217 -14.77 -5.53 5.78
CA LYS A 217 -13.81 -6.57 6.20
C LYS A 217 -12.48 -6.01 6.68
N THR A 218 -11.86 -5.11 5.90
CA THR A 218 -10.58 -4.50 6.29
C THR A 218 -10.71 -3.64 7.54
N TRP A 219 -11.78 -2.87 7.69
CA TRP A 219 -11.97 -2.08 8.90
C TRP A 219 -12.14 -2.99 10.13
N GLU A 220 -12.96 -4.02 10.04
CA GLU A 220 -13.18 -4.94 11.15
C GLU A 220 -11.90 -5.71 11.50
N TRP A 221 -11.10 -6.08 10.49
CA TRP A 221 -9.75 -6.60 10.70
C TRP A 221 -8.86 -5.63 11.50
N ILE A 222 -8.85 -4.35 11.13
CA ILE A 222 -8.10 -3.30 11.83
C ILE A 222 -8.59 -3.16 13.28
N ARG A 223 -9.91 -3.19 13.51
CA ARG A 223 -10.48 -3.16 14.86
C ARG A 223 -9.99 -4.35 15.67
N TRP A 224 -10.16 -5.56 15.13
CA TRP A 224 -9.73 -6.79 15.79
C TRP A 224 -8.24 -6.77 16.17
N VAL A 225 -7.34 -6.43 15.23
CA VAL A 225 -5.90 -6.39 15.51
C VAL A 225 -5.52 -5.28 16.47
N GLY A 226 -6.17 -4.12 16.39
CA GLY A 226 -5.85 -2.97 17.24
C GLY A 226 -6.41 -3.05 18.67
N THR A 227 -7.35 -3.96 18.96
CA THR A 227 -7.96 -4.13 20.29
C THR A 227 -7.49 -5.35 21.06
N ARG A 228 -6.69 -6.23 20.45
CA ARG A 228 -6.18 -7.45 21.10
C ARG A 228 -4.98 -7.18 22.02
N GLU A 229 -4.65 -8.17 22.85
CA GLU A 229 -3.51 -8.11 23.77
C GLU A 229 -2.16 -8.16 23.07
N ARG A 230 -1.99 -9.05 22.08
CA ARG A 230 -0.73 -9.16 21.34
C ARG A 230 -0.56 -7.95 20.41
N VAL A 231 0.52 -7.22 20.63
CA VAL A 231 0.88 -5.97 19.94
C VAL A 231 2.07 -6.17 19.01
N GLY A 232 2.31 -5.24 18.08
CA GLY A 232 3.44 -5.34 17.16
C GLY A 232 3.99 -3.99 16.71
N TRP A 233 5.04 -4.00 15.89
CA TRP A 233 5.56 -2.80 15.23
C TRP A 233 4.83 -2.50 13.94
N TRP A 234 4.65 -3.52 13.12
CA TRP A 234 4.07 -3.43 11.78
C TRP A 234 2.92 -4.43 11.66
N VAL A 235 1.82 -3.99 11.05
CA VAL A 235 0.67 -4.83 10.72
C VAL A 235 0.42 -4.73 9.23
N MET A 236 0.35 -5.87 8.55
CA MET A 236 0.28 -5.94 7.11
C MET A 236 -0.83 -6.87 6.66
N LYS A 237 -1.57 -6.42 5.64
CA LYS A 237 -2.52 -7.22 4.88
C LYS A 237 -1.87 -7.64 3.57
N CYS A 238 -2.09 -8.89 3.16
CA CYS A 238 -1.94 -9.30 1.77
C CYS A 238 -3.05 -10.29 1.40
N ASP A 239 -3.27 -10.52 0.11
CA ASP A 239 -4.22 -11.53 -0.37
C ASP A 239 -3.59 -12.95 -0.39
N ASP A 240 -4.42 -13.99 -0.44
CA ASP A 240 -3.96 -15.40 -0.49
C ASP A 240 -3.36 -15.83 -1.84
N ASP A 241 -3.43 -14.97 -2.85
CA ASP A 241 -2.72 -15.04 -4.13
C ASP A 241 -1.49 -14.11 -4.18
N THR A 242 -1.06 -13.59 -3.02
CA THR A 242 0.15 -12.80 -2.86
C THR A 242 1.21 -13.62 -2.15
N LEU A 243 2.46 -13.53 -2.62
CA LEU A 243 3.63 -14.14 -2.01
C LEU A 243 4.52 -13.06 -1.38
N PRO A 244 4.50 -12.90 -0.04
CA PRO A 244 5.43 -12.01 0.66
C PRO A 244 6.85 -12.59 0.70
N ILE A 245 7.84 -11.76 0.38
CA ILE A 245 9.28 -12.12 0.43
C ILE A 245 9.89 -11.47 1.68
N LEU A 246 9.67 -12.10 2.84
CA LEU A 246 10.10 -11.57 4.14
C LEU A 246 11.60 -11.23 4.24
N PRO A 247 12.54 -11.99 3.66
CA PRO A 247 13.96 -11.65 3.71
C PRO A 247 14.31 -10.29 3.11
N ASN A 248 13.46 -9.77 2.21
CA ASN A 248 13.61 -8.47 1.58
C ASN A 248 12.74 -7.41 2.27
N LEU A 249 11.54 -7.79 2.72
CA LEU A 249 10.62 -6.89 3.41
C LEU A 249 11.12 -6.48 4.80
N LEU A 250 11.58 -7.43 5.62
CA LEU A 250 11.94 -7.17 7.02
C LEU A 250 13.08 -6.15 7.18
N PRO A 251 14.16 -6.18 6.37
CA PRO A 251 15.18 -5.12 6.40
C PRO A 251 14.61 -3.72 6.12
N ILE A 252 13.65 -3.59 5.22
CA ILE A 252 13.02 -2.29 4.91
C ILE A 252 12.19 -1.81 6.11
N LEU A 253 11.39 -2.70 6.71
CA LEU A 253 10.61 -2.37 7.90
C LEU A 253 11.49 -2.02 9.11
N LEU A 254 12.65 -2.66 9.25
CA LEU A 254 13.62 -2.36 10.31
C LEU A 254 14.37 -1.05 10.11
N ALA A 255 14.64 -0.67 8.86
CA ALA A 255 15.27 0.60 8.54
C ALA A 255 14.34 1.80 8.84
N ASN A 256 13.02 1.56 8.86
CA ASN A 256 12.02 2.55 9.22
C ASN A 256 11.73 2.50 10.73
N ARG A 257 11.70 3.66 11.39
CA ARG A 257 11.40 3.73 12.82
C ARG A 257 9.91 3.45 13.03
N PRO A 258 9.51 2.44 13.83
CA PRO A 258 8.11 2.12 14.05
C PRO A 258 7.34 3.22 14.82
N THR A 259 8.06 4.16 15.44
CA THR A 259 7.50 5.36 16.09
C THR A 259 7.05 6.43 15.12
N ILE A 260 7.46 6.36 13.85
CA ILE A 260 6.97 7.27 12.80
C ILE A 260 5.68 6.67 12.26
N PRO A 261 4.51 7.32 12.44
CA PRO A 261 3.25 6.82 11.92
C PRO A 261 3.36 6.63 10.42
N SER A 262 3.21 5.40 9.95
CA SER A 262 3.50 5.02 8.58
C SER A 262 2.39 4.16 7.98
N TYR A 263 2.05 4.45 6.74
CA TYR A 263 1.27 3.61 5.82
C TYR A 263 2.21 3.21 4.69
N PHE A 264 2.26 1.93 4.32
CA PHE A 264 3.19 1.44 3.29
C PHE A 264 2.50 0.47 2.33
N GLY A 265 2.98 0.42 1.10
CA GLY A 265 2.40 -0.40 0.02
C GLY A 265 2.97 0.07 -1.32
N THR A 266 2.25 -0.12 -2.42
CA THR A 266 2.69 0.38 -3.74
C THR A 266 1.64 1.25 -4.40
N SER A 267 2.08 2.37 -4.96
CA SER A 267 1.20 3.28 -5.72
C SER A 267 1.08 2.92 -7.20
N LEU A 268 1.82 1.90 -7.69
CA LEU A 268 1.96 1.68 -9.12
C LEU A 268 0.67 1.24 -9.84
N GLY A 269 -0.20 0.45 -9.21
CA GLY A 269 -1.53 0.15 -9.75
C GLY A 269 -2.66 1.00 -9.17
N HIS A 270 -2.33 2.13 -8.52
CA HIS A 270 -3.31 3.12 -8.11
C HIS A 270 -4.21 3.55 -9.28
N TRP A 271 -5.53 3.40 -9.14
CA TRP A 271 -6.44 4.01 -10.10
C TRP A 271 -6.56 5.51 -9.83
N THR A 272 -5.98 6.30 -10.72
CA THR A 272 -5.93 7.78 -10.66
C THR A 272 -7.28 8.51 -10.54
N GLY A 273 -8.42 7.80 -10.66
CA GLY A 273 -9.74 8.38 -10.38
C GLY A 273 -10.06 8.47 -8.87
N TYR A 274 -9.30 7.81 -8.02
CA TYR A 274 -9.43 7.85 -6.56
C TYR A 274 -8.34 8.73 -5.92
N HIS A 275 -8.57 9.12 -4.67
CA HIS A 275 -7.53 9.70 -3.81
C HIS A 275 -6.30 8.79 -3.75
N PHE A 276 -5.11 9.35 -3.56
CA PHE A 276 -3.88 8.58 -3.50
C PHE A 276 -3.97 7.44 -2.46
N TYR A 277 -3.79 6.20 -2.92
CA TYR A 277 -3.87 4.98 -2.10
C TYR A 277 -2.80 3.96 -2.52
N PHE A 278 -2.52 2.97 -1.67
CA PHE A 278 -1.71 1.82 -2.03
C PHE A 278 -2.57 0.62 -2.39
N GLU A 279 -2.24 -0.03 -3.51
CA GLU A 279 -3.01 -1.11 -4.10
C GLU A 279 -3.09 -2.36 -3.21
N GLY A 280 -4.22 -3.06 -3.31
CA GLY A 280 -4.65 -4.16 -2.44
C GLY A 280 -3.85 -5.44 -2.48
N MET A 281 -2.82 -5.52 -3.33
CA MET A 281 -1.86 -6.62 -3.33
C MET A 281 -1.33 -6.91 -1.92
N MET A 282 -0.71 -5.87 -1.34
CA MET A 282 -0.06 -5.90 -0.05
C MET A 282 0.17 -4.47 0.42
N TYR A 283 -0.35 -4.14 1.59
CA TYR A 283 -0.08 -2.88 2.25
C TYR A 283 -0.10 -3.09 3.77
N GLY A 284 0.47 -2.15 4.50
CA GLY A 284 0.48 -2.23 5.95
C GLY A 284 0.69 -0.90 6.62
N PHE A 285 0.75 -0.97 7.94
CA PHE A 285 0.71 0.17 8.83
C PHE A 285 1.67 -0.04 9.99
N SER A 286 2.25 1.05 10.47
CA SER A 286 2.86 1.09 11.79
C SER A 286 1.78 0.94 12.87
N TRP A 287 2.17 0.45 14.05
CA TRP A 287 1.27 0.27 15.18
C TRP A 287 0.45 1.51 15.59
N PRO A 288 1.02 2.73 15.65
CA PRO A 288 0.24 3.93 15.99
C PRO A 288 -0.93 4.21 15.04
N VAL A 289 -0.75 3.93 13.75
CA VAL A 289 -1.81 4.07 12.73
C VAL A 289 -2.92 3.05 12.97
N ILE A 290 -2.56 1.78 13.20
CA ILE A 290 -3.52 0.72 13.54
C ILE A 290 -4.33 1.07 14.78
N LYS A 291 -3.67 1.48 15.86
CA LYS A 291 -4.36 1.84 17.11
C LYS A 291 -5.33 2.98 16.92
N THR A 292 -4.94 4.00 16.15
CA THR A 292 -5.81 5.14 15.83
C THR A 292 -7.05 4.71 15.07
N LEU A 293 -6.89 3.95 13.97
CA LEU A 293 -8.00 3.46 13.16
C LEU A 293 -8.93 2.50 13.94
N ALA A 294 -8.35 1.60 14.74
CA ALA A 294 -9.09 0.59 15.49
C ALA A 294 -9.95 1.19 16.61
N THR A 295 -9.45 2.22 17.28
CA THR A 295 -10.11 2.86 18.43
C THR A 295 -10.95 4.07 18.07
N ALA A 296 -10.89 4.53 16.82
CA ALA A 296 -11.67 5.65 16.34
C ALA A 296 -13.19 5.40 16.48
N PRO A 297 -13.95 6.37 17.01
CA PRO A 297 -15.41 6.29 17.12
C PRO A 297 -16.12 6.49 15.77
N VAL A 298 -15.85 5.63 14.80
CA VAL A 298 -16.52 5.61 13.49
C VAL A 298 -17.72 4.66 13.56
N PRO A 299 -18.95 5.07 13.20
CA PRO A 299 -20.14 4.22 13.32
C PRO A 299 -20.17 3.08 12.30
N ALA A 300 -20.91 1.99 12.58
CA ALA A 300 -20.92 0.78 11.75
C ALA A 300 -21.32 1.04 10.29
N TYR A 301 -22.38 1.82 10.05
CA TYR A 301 -22.85 2.13 8.69
C TYR A 301 -21.75 2.76 7.80
N GLU A 302 -20.88 3.56 8.40
CA GLU A 302 -19.78 4.24 7.74
C GLU A 302 -18.66 3.26 7.38
N ARG A 303 -18.39 2.30 8.26
CA ARG A 303 -17.38 1.24 8.07
C ARG A 303 -17.82 0.18 7.06
N ASN A 304 -19.12 -0.12 7.02
CA ASN A 304 -19.72 -1.15 6.16
C ASN A 304 -20.21 -0.63 4.81
N THR A 305 -19.96 0.65 4.50
CA THR A 305 -20.34 1.25 3.21
C THR A 305 -19.61 0.57 2.06
N GLN A 306 -20.34 0.16 1.01
CA GLN A 306 -19.78 -0.42 -0.21
C GLN A 306 -18.81 0.54 -0.90
N ARG A 307 -17.52 0.19 -0.94
CA ARG A 307 -16.46 0.95 -1.61
C ARG A 307 -15.38 0.02 -2.14
N ASN A 308 -14.61 0.46 -3.13
CA ASN A 308 -13.36 -0.22 -3.44
C ASN A 308 -12.45 -0.12 -2.19
N GLU A 309 -12.06 -1.26 -1.66
CA GLU A 309 -11.42 -1.36 -0.34
C GLU A 309 -10.09 -0.61 -0.25
N ASP A 310 -9.21 -0.78 -1.22
CA ASP A 310 -7.89 -0.13 -1.26
C ASP A 310 -8.01 1.39 -1.38
N ALA A 311 -8.87 1.83 -2.29
CA ALA A 311 -9.17 3.25 -2.50
C ALA A 311 -9.76 3.87 -1.23
N PHE A 312 -10.66 3.14 -0.58
CA PHE A 312 -11.22 3.59 0.69
C PHE A 312 -10.13 3.71 1.74
N MET A 313 -9.22 2.74 1.85
CA MET A 313 -8.13 2.80 2.82
C MET A 313 -7.23 4.03 2.60
N GLY A 314 -6.92 4.39 1.36
CA GLY A 314 -6.21 5.63 1.05
C GLY A 314 -7.00 6.88 1.42
N GLU A 315 -8.31 6.92 1.14
CA GLU A 315 -9.22 8.01 1.55
C GLU A 315 -9.20 8.20 3.08
N LEU A 316 -9.16 7.11 3.86
CA LEU A 316 -9.09 7.17 5.32
C LEU A 316 -7.83 7.83 5.86
N MET A 317 -6.71 7.70 5.14
CA MET A 317 -5.46 8.32 5.57
C MET A 317 -5.56 9.85 5.60
N PHE A 318 -6.42 10.44 4.77
CA PHE A 318 -6.71 11.88 4.80
C PHE A 318 -7.56 12.28 6.01
N SER A 319 -8.25 11.34 6.65
CA SER A 319 -9.13 11.57 7.80
C SER A 319 -8.45 11.39 9.17
N LEU A 320 -7.18 10.97 9.21
CA LEU A 320 -6.44 10.74 10.46
C LEU A 320 -6.39 11.98 11.36
N PRO A 321 -6.28 11.87 12.69
CA PRO A 321 -6.16 13.03 13.57
C PRO A 321 -4.96 13.91 13.21
N PHE A 322 -5.10 15.22 13.46
CA PHE A 322 -3.96 16.14 13.36
C PHE A 322 -2.97 15.91 14.50
N LEU A 323 -1.71 16.27 14.24
CA LEU A 323 -0.69 16.42 15.28
C LEU A 323 -1.11 17.50 16.28
N HIS A 324 -0.66 17.40 17.54
CA HIS A 324 -0.85 18.47 18.53
C HIS A 324 -0.20 19.78 18.07
N THR A 325 0.93 19.66 17.36
CA THR A 325 1.65 20.79 16.76
C THR A 325 1.87 20.52 15.26
N PRO A 326 0.87 20.84 14.41
CA PRO A 326 0.99 20.66 12.96
C PRO A 326 2.15 21.49 12.39
N SER A 327 2.77 20.98 11.33
CA SER A 327 3.79 21.74 10.59
C SER A 327 3.15 22.86 9.76
N SER A 328 3.94 23.89 9.44
CA SER A 328 3.51 24.94 8.50
C SER A 328 3.05 24.32 7.17
N GLY A 329 1.88 24.72 6.68
CA GLY A 329 1.29 24.17 5.44
C GLY A 329 0.31 23.01 5.65
N CYS A 330 -0.12 22.74 6.88
CA CYS A 330 -1.21 21.78 7.14
C CYS A 330 -2.57 22.27 6.59
N LEU A 331 -2.89 23.55 6.75
CA LEU A 331 -4.11 24.14 6.20
C LEU A 331 -3.72 25.14 5.10
N PRO A 332 -4.40 25.17 3.95
CA PRO A 332 -4.32 26.31 3.05
C PRO A 332 -4.65 27.57 3.85
N GLU A 333 -3.88 28.65 3.67
CA GLU A 333 -4.20 29.93 4.30
C GLU A 333 -5.64 30.33 3.93
N GLY A 334 -6.57 30.25 4.88
CA GLY A 334 -7.96 30.69 4.73
C GLY A 334 -9.06 29.62 4.83
N GLU A 335 -8.76 28.34 5.00
CA GLU A 335 -9.80 27.31 5.14
C GLU A 335 -10.20 27.05 6.60
N THR A 336 -11.32 27.64 7.01
CA THR A 336 -12.19 27.03 8.04
C THR A 336 -12.71 25.71 7.49
N VAL A 337 -12.37 24.60 8.14
CA VAL A 337 -12.93 23.27 7.89
C VAL A 337 -14.46 23.38 7.80
N MET A 338 -15.01 23.29 6.59
CA MET A 338 -16.44 23.11 6.39
C MET A 338 -16.76 21.69 6.87
N PHE A 339 -17.15 21.57 8.12
CA PHE A 339 -17.82 20.38 8.62
C PHE A 339 -19.08 20.15 7.76
N PRO A 340 -19.33 18.91 7.27
CA PRO A 340 -20.61 18.61 6.66
C PRO A 340 -21.70 18.91 7.69
N ARG A 341 -22.65 19.79 7.34
CA ARG A 341 -23.87 19.94 8.12
C ARG A 341 -24.53 18.55 8.24
N PRO A 342 -25.04 18.17 9.43
CA PRO A 342 -25.69 16.89 9.60
C PRO A 342 -26.85 16.74 8.60
N ALA A 343 -26.94 15.56 7.99
CA ALA A 343 -28.03 15.20 7.10
C ALA A 343 -29.36 15.28 7.88
N GLY A 344 -30.19 16.26 7.54
CA GLY A 344 -31.46 16.51 8.24
C GLY A 344 -31.96 17.96 8.22
N ALA A 345 -31.20 18.93 7.69
CA ALA A 345 -31.74 20.26 7.44
C ALA A 345 -32.61 20.25 6.18
N GLU A 346 -33.94 20.32 6.38
CA GLU A 346 -34.94 20.45 5.33
C GLU A 346 -34.56 21.53 4.31
N ARG A 347 -34.73 21.19 3.04
CA ARG A 347 -34.57 22.09 1.90
C ARG A 347 -35.78 23.03 1.88
N ASN A 348 -35.68 24.18 2.53
CA ASN A 348 -36.59 25.28 2.23
C ASN A 348 -36.09 25.95 0.96
N ASP A 349 -36.70 25.56 -0.16
CA ASP A 349 -36.57 26.26 -1.43
C ASP A 349 -37.17 27.67 -1.26
N ILE A 350 -36.31 28.66 -1.02
CA ILE A 350 -36.62 30.07 -1.28
C ILE A 350 -35.82 30.45 -2.51
N GLU A 351 -36.53 30.60 -3.63
CA GLU A 351 -36.05 31.31 -4.80
C GLU A 351 -35.78 32.76 -4.40
N ASP A 352 -34.51 33.11 -4.15
CA ASP A 352 -34.06 34.49 -4.26
C ASP A 352 -33.15 34.61 -5.49
N LYS A 353 -33.73 35.21 -6.53
CA LYS A 353 -32.99 35.80 -7.64
C LYS A 353 -32.25 37.02 -7.10
N ASP A 354 -30.94 36.92 -6.97
CA ASP A 354 -30.11 38.13 -6.95
C ASP A 354 -28.90 37.99 -7.87
N ASP A 355 -28.96 38.76 -8.94
CA ASP A 355 -27.92 38.95 -9.95
C ASP A 355 -26.78 39.78 -9.34
N SER A 356 -25.78 39.12 -8.74
CA SER A 356 -24.50 39.78 -8.47
C SER A 356 -23.31 38.91 -8.89
N LYS A 357 -22.78 39.29 -10.05
CA LYS A 357 -21.41 39.13 -10.56
C LYS A 357 -20.47 38.22 -9.74
N ASN A 358 -20.31 36.99 -10.22
CA ASN A 358 -19.05 36.25 -10.39
C ASN A 358 -17.83 36.80 -9.62
N GLU A 359 -17.74 36.49 -8.33
CA GLU A 359 -16.44 36.10 -7.77
C GLU A 359 -16.22 34.65 -8.17
N LYS A 360 -15.27 34.43 -9.09
CA LYS A 360 -14.75 33.08 -9.36
C LYS A 360 -14.26 32.53 -8.02
N GLN A 361 -15.05 31.64 -7.45
CA GLN A 361 -14.62 30.74 -6.40
C GLN A 361 -13.27 30.19 -6.83
N ILE A 362 -12.23 30.50 -6.06
CA ILE A 362 -10.87 30.02 -6.30
C ILE A 362 -11.00 28.50 -6.33
N VAL A 363 -10.89 27.91 -7.52
CA VAL A 363 -10.87 26.46 -7.67
C VAL A 363 -9.62 26.02 -6.94
N ASP A 364 -9.80 25.38 -5.79
CA ASP A 364 -8.72 24.71 -5.09
C ASP A 364 -8.05 23.75 -6.09
N ASN A 365 -6.84 24.08 -6.51
CA ASN A 365 -6.09 23.36 -7.54
C ASN A 365 -5.44 22.07 -6.99
N THR A 366 -5.85 21.62 -5.80
CA THR A 366 -5.28 20.46 -5.14
C THR A 366 -5.86 19.19 -5.75
N ASN A 367 -5.09 18.51 -6.61
CA ASN A 367 -5.45 17.20 -7.13
C ASN A 367 -5.07 16.10 -6.12
N TYR A 368 -6.05 15.57 -5.41
CA TYR A 368 -5.84 14.54 -4.38
C TYR A 368 -5.54 13.14 -4.94
N ALA A 369 -5.55 12.96 -6.27
CA ALA A 369 -5.00 11.78 -6.93
C ALA A 369 -3.47 11.78 -6.98
N LEU A 370 -2.82 12.93 -6.77
CA LEU A 370 -1.36 13.02 -6.70
C LEU A 370 -0.84 12.55 -5.33
N PRO A 371 0.41 12.05 -5.26
CA PRO A 371 1.06 11.75 -3.99
C PRO A 371 1.01 12.98 -3.06
N PRO A 372 0.46 12.87 -1.85
CA PRO A 372 0.44 13.98 -0.90
C PRO A 372 1.86 14.25 -0.39
N PRO A 373 2.09 15.41 0.27
CA PRO A 373 3.33 15.66 0.99
C PRO A 373 3.69 14.50 1.91
N ASN A 374 4.99 14.18 1.98
CA ASN A 374 5.47 13.02 2.70
C ASN A 374 6.75 13.37 3.49
N PRO A 375 6.71 13.42 4.83
CA PRO A 375 5.54 13.16 5.67
C PRO A 375 4.43 14.21 5.50
N ASP A 376 3.20 13.82 5.82
CA ASP A 376 2.03 14.69 5.81
C ASP A 376 2.16 15.77 6.90
N PRO A 377 2.10 17.08 6.58
CA PRO A 377 2.33 18.15 7.54
C PRO A 377 1.25 18.27 8.62
N CYS A 378 0.05 17.76 8.36
CA CYS A 378 -1.06 17.79 9.31
C CYS A 378 -1.05 16.64 10.28
N THR A 379 -0.82 15.44 9.77
CA THR A 379 -1.02 14.19 10.51
C THR A 379 0.30 13.54 10.92
N GLY A 380 1.42 13.97 10.33
CA GLY A 380 2.72 13.32 10.48
C GLY A 380 2.81 11.97 9.78
N LEU A 381 1.77 11.56 9.03
CA LEU A 381 1.75 10.28 8.35
C LEU A 381 2.84 10.21 7.27
N PHE A 382 3.72 9.22 7.40
CA PHE A 382 4.71 8.87 6.40
C PHE A 382 4.15 7.79 5.47
N ARG A 383 4.11 8.06 4.16
CA ARG A 383 3.66 7.12 3.13
C ARG A 383 4.89 6.45 2.50
N LEU A 384 5.20 5.23 2.90
CA LEU A 384 6.32 4.46 2.36
C LEU A 384 5.88 3.73 1.10
N ASP A 385 6.10 4.35 -0.06
CA ASP A 385 5.84 3.74 -1.36
C ASP A 385 6.98 2.77 -1.72
N LEU A 386 6.66 1.48 -1.76
CA LEU A 386 7.53 0.39 -2.14
C LEU A 386 7.69 0.30 -3.68
N GLY A 387 6.87 1.01 -4.44
CA GLY A 387 6.94 1.09 -5.89
C GLY A 387 7.09 -0.29 -6.55
N ARG A 388 8.14 -0.45 -7.34
CA ARG A 388 8.44 -1.68 -8.10
C ARG A 388 8.92 -2.86 -7.25
N ARG A 389 9.13 -2.66 -5.95
CA ARG A 389 9.46 -3.77 -5.03
C ARG A 389 8.25 -4.65 -4.74
N LEU A 390 7.04 -4.15 -4.99
CA LEU A 390 5.83 -4.96 -5.09
C LEU A 390 5.48 -5.11 -6.56
N GLY A 391 5.44 -6.35 -7.04
CA GLY A 391 5.17 -6.66 -8.44
C GLY A 391 3.91 -7.47 -8.64
N ASP A 392 3.41 -7.44 -9.88
CA ASP A 392 2.34 -8.32 -10.36
C ASP A 392 2.91 -9.45 -11.21
N TYR A 393 2.43 -10.67 -10.97
CA TYR A 393 2.70 -11.79 -11.83
C TYR A 393 1.77 -11.76 -13.06
N ASP A 394 2.31 -11.32 -14.20
CA ASP A 394 1.61 -11.33 -15.48
C ASP A 394 1.65 -12.72 -16.13
N HIS A 395 0.48 -13.36 -16.24
CA HIS A 395 0.31 -14.65 -16.92
C HIS A 395 0.52 -14.58 -18.44
N ALA A 396 0.35 -13.41 -19.08
CA ALA A 396 0.35 -13.28 -20.54
C ALA A 396 1.74 -13.39 -21.18
N GLN A 397 2.82 -13.11 -20.43
CA GLN A 397 4.19 -13.16 -20.95
C GLN A 397 4.99 -14.38 -20.49
N GLY A 398 4.42 -15.26 -19.65
CA GLY A 398 5.14 -16.41 -19.08
C GLY A 398 6.38 -16.03 -18.24
N GLN A 399 6.60 -14.74 -18.07
CA GLN A 399 7.59 -14.04 -17.30
C GLN A 399 6.82 -12.86 -16.73
N GLY A 400 6.39 -12.98 -15.47
CA GLY A 400 5.60 -11.93 -14.83
C GLY A 400 6.30 -10.59 -14.98
N LEU A 401 5.55 -9.50 -14.93
CA LEU A 401 6.09 -8.16 -14.88
C LEU A 401 6.77 -7.96 -13.51
N VAL A 402 7.89 -8.66 -13.30
CA VAL A 402 8.86 -8.43 -12.26
C VAL A 402 9.54 -7.13 -12.66
N THR A 403 8.91 -6.00 -12.36
CA THR A 403 9.44 -4.68 -12.74
C THR A 403 10.70 -4.28 -11.96
N GLY A 404 11.24 -5.18 -11.12
CA GLY A 404 12.40 -4.96 -10.27
C GLY A 404 13.41 -6.11 -10.30
N ASN A 405 14.58 -5.87 -9.72
CA ASN A 405 15.53 -6.93 -9.40
C ASN A 405 14.92 -7.87 -8.35
N MET A 406 15.00 -9.19 -8.55
CA MET A 406 14.45 -10.18 -7.61
C MET A 406 15.07 -10.07 -6.21
N GLU A 407 16.27 -9.51 -6.12
CA GLU A 407 16.94 -9.17 -4.85
C GLU A 407 16.22 -8.07 -4.04
N ASP A 408 15.43 -7.22 -4.70
CA ASP A 408 14.75 -6.06 -4.11
C ASP A 408 13.24 -6.27 -3.93
N ILE A 409 12.67 -7.32 -4.51
CA ILE A 409 11.22 -7.59 -4.46
C ILE A 409 10.83 -8.03 -3.06
N VAL A 410 9.82 -7.38 -2.50
CA VAL A 410 9.27 -7.64 -1.16
C VAL A 410 7.98 -8.43 -1.19
N GLY A 411 7.33 -8.53 -2.35
CA GLY A 411 6.15 -9.35 -2.56
C GLY A 411 5.74 -9.41 -4.03
N LEU A 412 5.05 -10.49 -4.39
CA LEU A 412 4.49 -10.68 -5.73
C LEU A 412 3.02 -11.06 -5.65
N HIS A 413 2.16 -10.31 -6.34
CA HIS A 413 0.71 -10.54 -6.40
C HIS A 413 0.31 -11.26 -7.68
N GLY A 414 -0.95 -11.69 -7.77
CA GLY A 414 -1.54 -12.24 -8.99
C GLY A 414 -1.25 -13.71 -9.21
N LEU A 415 -0.85 -14.46 -8.18
CA LEU A 415 -0.57 -15.89 -8.27
C LEU A 415 -1.87 -16.71 -8.15
N LYS A 416 -2.74 -16.58 -9.17
CA LYS A 416 -4.14 -17.03 -9.14
C LYS A 416 -4.32 -18.56 -9.04
N ASN A 417 -3.33 -19.35 -9.43
CA ASN A 417 -3.35 -20.82 -9.32
C ASN A 417 -2.19 -21.34 -8.46
N ASP A 418 -2.36 -22.55 -7.92
CA ASP A 418 -1.44 -23.13 -6.93
C ASP A 418 -0.10 -23.50 -7.57
N GLU A 419 -0.10 -23.94 -8.84
CA GLU A 419 1.13 -24.28 -9.54
C GLU A 419 2.04 -23.07 -9.73
N ASP A 420 1.50 -21.93 -10.15
CA ASP A 420 2.23 -20.68 -10.29
C ASP A 420 2.76 -20.19 -8.94
N TYR A 421 1.96 -20.29 -7.86
CA TYR A 421 2.40 -19.89 -6.53
C TYR A 421 3.64 -20.70 -6.09
N VAL A 422 3.59 -22.04 -6.23
CA VAL A 422 4.71 -22.92 -5.87
C VAL A 422 5.91 -22.71 -6.77
N LYS A 423 5.69 -22.58 -8.08
CA LYS A 423 6.74 -22.34 -9.06
C LYS A 423 7.50 -21.06 -8.72
N VAL A 424 6.79 -19.96 -8.52
CA VAL A 424 7.38 -18.66 -8.18
C VAL A 424 8.08 -18.72 -6.83
N TYR A 425 7.46 -19.32 -5.81
CA TYR A 425 8.09 -19.53 -4.51
C TYR A 425 9.44 -20.27 -4.62
N ASN A 426 9.48 -21.38 -5.37
CA ASN A 426 10.69 -22.16 -5.57
C ASN A 426 11.74 -21.40 -6.38
N GLN A 427 11.33 -20.59 -7.36
CA GLN A 427 12.24 -19.72 -8.12
C GLN A 427 12.92 -18.69 -7.20
N PHE A 428 12.14 -17.97 -6.38
CA PHE A 428 12.68 -17.01 -5.41
C PHE A 428 13.61 -17.69 -4.42
N ARG A 429 13.20 -18.83 -3.87
CA ARG A 429 14.03 -19.59 -2.94
C ARG A 429 15.37 -19.99 -3.56
N THR A 430 15.35 -20.60 -4.74
CA THR A 430 16.56 -21.09 -5.42
C THR A 430 17.50 -19.93 -5.76
N GLN A 431 17.00 -18.88 -6.38
CA GLN A 431 17.83 -17.75 -6.80
C GLN A 431 18.38 -16.95 -5.62
N LEU A 432 17.56 -16.76 -4.57
CA LEU A 432 18.05 -16.10 -3.36
C LEU A 432 19.08 -16.95 -2.63
N GLU A 433 19.05 -18.29 -2.73
CA GLU A 433 20.09 -19.19 -2.21
C GLU A 433 21.39 -19.16 -3.05
N GLU A 434 21.33 -18.84 -4.34
CA GLU A 434 22.50 -18.70 -5.22
C GLU A 434 23.30 -17.42 -4.99
N GLY A 435 22.63 -16.32 -4.61
CA GLY A 435 23.27 -15.01 -4.37
C GLY A 435 23.36 -14.57 -2.90
N ARG A 436 22.44 -15.01 -2.04
CA ARG A 436 22.35 -14.69 -0.61
C ARG A 436 21.79 -15.90 0.16
N LYS A 437 21.32 -15.74 1.40
CA LYS A 437 20.51 -16.78 2.05
C LYS A 437 19.03 -16.41 1.87
N TRP A 438 18.20 -17.38 1.48
CA TRP A 438 16.73 -17.28 1.57
C TRP A 438 16.28 -17.04 3.02
N GLU A 439 17.05 -17.51 3.99
CA GLU A 439 16.84 -17.22 5.39
C GLU A 439 17.13 -15.74 5.72
N TRP A 440 16.23 -15.10 6.46
CA TRP A 440 16.38 -13.72 6.90
C TRP A 440 17.66 -13.55 7.75
N ALA A 441 18.52 -12.63 7.30
CA ALA A 441 19.72 -12.23 8.02
C ALA A 441 19.36 -11.33 9.22
N VAL A 442 19.15 -11.94 10.38
CA VAL A 442 18.73 -11.23 11.59
C VAL A 442 19.83 -10.29 12.10
N PRO A 443 19.55 -8.98 12.23
CA PRO A 443 20.51 -8.00 12.75
C PRO A 443 20.93 -8.29 14.19
N ASP A 444 22.17 -7.93 14.54
CA ASP A 444 22.70 -8.14 15.89
C ASP A 444 21.85 -7.49 16.99
N ALA A 445 21.21 -6.36 16.70
CA ALA A 445 20.31 -5.67 17.64
C ALA A 445 19.09 -6.50 18.07
N LEU A 446 18.73 -7.55 17.32
CA LEU A 446 17.63 -8.46 17.66
C LEU A 446 18.12 -9.81 18.18
N ARG A 447 19.44 -10.04 18.22
CA ARG A 447 20.03 -11.26 18.77
C ARG A 447 20.05 -11.11 20.29
N VAL A 448 19.05 -11.70 20.94
CA VAL A 448 18.96 -11.76 22.41
C VAL A 448 19.62 -13.03 22.92
#